data_AF-A0AA40BBC6-F1
#
_entry.id   AF-A0AA40BBC6-F1
#
_cell.length_a   1.000
_cell.length_b   1.000
_cell.length_c   1.000
_cell.angle_alpha   90.00
_cell.angle_beta   90.00
_cell.angle_gamma   90.00
#
_symmetry.space_group_name_H-M   'P 1'
#
loop_
_entity.id
_entity.type
_entity.pdbx_description
1 polymer ?
#
loop_
_entity_poly.entity_id
_entity_poly.type
_entity_poly.pdbx_seq_one_letter_code
_entity_poly.pdbx_strand_id
1 'polypeptide(L)'
;MRAENAPPVVNRTVMDGVHAIMQCKEHQDVGWLLGNFIGRSNYNFQSYGGFQDQRPYPGSLLTVEFREASGSVSPTWTATYARICVGIFKFARVASRERFWAVIVRLASAEKAAMDGLPNKYDIISALQDLGLWGPAAFLEERLRSDPLRFWYPTRAVYDNDIACARAMHPEQENDHASDEWSLPTVVGGEWPPAHPSF
;
A
#
# COMPACT_ATOMS: atom_id res chain seq x y z
N MET A 1 27.60 2.72 7.40
CA MET A 1 27.30 1.54 6.55
C MET A 1 26.63 2.06 5.31
N ARG A 2 27.12 1.74 4.11
CA ARG A 2 26.40 2.01 2.87
C ARG A 2 25.20 1.06 2.77
N ALA A 3 24.09 1.53 2.20
CA ALA A 3 22.88 0.75 1.99
C ALA A 3 23.08 -0.51 1.11
N GLU A 4 24.24 -0.66 0.47
CA GLU A 4 24.65 -1.83 -0.33
C GLU A 4 24.57 -3.17 0.44
N ASN A 5 24.54 -3.15 1.78
CA ASN A 5 24.39 -4.33 2.64
C ASN A 5 23.00 -4.45 3.31
N ALA A 6 22.02 -3.63 2.94
CA ALA A 6 20.69 -3.71 3.53
C ALA A 6 19.97 -4.98 3.01
N PRO A 7 19.52 -5.89 3.90
CA PRO A 7 18.80 -7.09 3.46
C PRO A 7 17.49 -6.70 2.75
N PRO A 8 17.03 -7.50 1.76
CA PRO A 8 15.80 -7.22 1.02
C PRO A 8 14.61 -7.01 1.97
N VAL A 9 13.71 -6.10 1.60
CA VAL A 9 12.51 -5.76 2.38
C VAL A 9 11.48 -6.88 2.20
N VAL A 10 11.60 -7.95 2.99
CA VAL A 10 10.58 -9.00 3.12
C VAL A 10 10.15 -9.06 4.58
N ASN A 11 8.84 -8.98 4.85
CA ASN A 11 8.23 -9.06 6.19
C ASN A 11 8.74 -8.03 7.23
N ARG A 12 8.65 -6.73 6.92
CA ARG A 12 8.92 -5.66 7.89
C ARG A 12 7.61 -5.08 8.40
N THR A 13 7.52 -4.90 9.71
CA THR A 13 6.43 -4.11 10.32
C THR A 13 6.55 -2.64 9.92
N VAL A 14 5.50 -1.85 10.13
CA VAL A 14 5.51 -0.39 9.98
C VAL A 14 6.71 0.22 10.70
N MET A 15 6.98 -0.22 11.94
CA MET A 15 8.07 0.34 12.74
C MET A 15 9.46 -0.11 12.28
N ASP A 16 9.61 -1.33 11.75
CA ASP A 16 10.86 -1.77 11.11
C ASP A 16 11.17 -0.94 9.86
N GLY A 17 10.14 -0.62 9.07
CA GLY A 17 10.25 0.25 7.91
C GLY A 17 10.67 1.67 8.30
N VAL A 18 10.03 2.24 9.31
CA VAL A 18 10.37 3.57 9.86
C VAL A 18 11.81 3.60 10.37
N HIS A 19 12.22 2.59 11.16
CA HIS A 19 13.57 2.52 11.69
C HIS A 19 14.61 2.45 10.56
N ALA A 20 14.36 1.66 9.52
CA ALA A 20 15.25 1.57 8.37
C ALA A 20 15.36 2.91 7.60
N ILE A 21 14.23 3.60 7.38
CA ILE A 21 14.23 4.92 6.72
C ILE A 21 15.01 5.95 7.55
N MET A 22 14.86 5.93 8.88
CA MET A 22 15.57 6.84 9.78
C MET A 22 17.10 6.62 9.80
N GLN A 23 17.59 5.48 9.31
CA GLN A 23 19.02 5.20 9.15
C GLN A 23 19.59 5.71 7.83
N CYS A 24 18.74 6.05 6.84
CA CYS A 24 19.15 6.67 5.59
C CYS A 24 19.73 8.06 5.87
N LYS A 25 20.93 8.34 5.34
CA LYS A 25 21.59 9.64 5.50
C LYS A 25 21.36 10.52 4.30
N GLU A 26 21.23 9.91 3.14
CA GLU A 26 21.03 10.57 1.86
C GLU A 26 19.77 10.04 1.19
N HIS A 27 19.18 10.83 0.30
CA HIS A 27 18.00 10.42 -0.47
C HIS A 27 18.28 9.18 -1.33
N GLN A 28 19.54 8.96 -1.71
CA GLN A 28 20.01 7.77 -2.40
C GLN A 28 19.86 6.51 -1.56
N ASP A 29 20.12 6.59 -0.24
CA ASP A 29 19.92 5.45 0.66
C ASP A 29 18.44 5.03 0.70
N VAL A 30 17.51 5.99 0.60
CA VAL A 30 16.06 5.71 0.50
C VAL A 30 15.74 5.03 -0.83
N GLY A 31 16.32 5.53 -1.92
CA GLY A 31 16.20 4.93 -3.25
C GLY A 31 16.70 3.48 -3.29
N TRP A 32 17.80 3.18 -2.59
CA TRP A 32 18.31 1.81 -2.44
C TRP A 32 17.47 0.95 -1.52
N LEU A 33 17.01 1.50 -0.38
CA LEU A 33 16.21 0.79 0.60
C LEU A 33 14.83 0.38 0.06
N LEU A 34 14.17 1.28 -0.67
CA LEU A 34 12.81 1.11 -1.18
C LEU A 34 12.77 0.75 -2.68
N GLY A 35 13.90 0.86 -3.37
CA GLY A 35 14.05 0.48 -4.76
C GLY A 35 14.11 -1.03 -4.91
N ASN A 36 13.14 -1.59 -5.62
CA ASN A 36 13.25 -2.95 -6.11
C ASN A 36 13.86 -2.92 -7.51
N PHE A 37 15.15 -3.23 -7.61
CA PHE A 37 15.90 -3.21 -8.87
C PHE A 37 15.67 -4.48 -9.72
N ILE A 38 14.96 -5.48 -9.19
CA ILE A 38 14.81 -6.81 -9.80
C ILE A 38 13.34 -7.15 -10.12
N GLY A 39 12.36 -6.41 -9.56
CA GLY A 39 10.93 -6.67 -9.75
C GLY A 39 10.05 -5.42 -9.88
N ARG A 40 8.78 -5.63 -10.27
CA ARG A 40 7.77 -4.57 -10.31
C ARG A 40 7.14 -4.37 -8.92
N SER A 41 7.67 -3.43 -8.15
CA SER A 41 7.04 -2.98 -6.90
C SER A 41 5.85 -2.05 -7.13
N ASN A 42 4.95 -2.01 -6.14
CA ASN A 42 3.82 -1.08 -6.06
C ASN A 42 4.25 0.40 -6.03
N TYR A 43 5.47 0.66 -5.56
CA TYR A 43 6.08 1.99 -5.55
C TYR A 43 7.46 1.92 -6.19
N ASN A 44 7.80 2.87 -7.06
CA ASN A 44 9.11 2.96 -7.69
C ASN A 44 9.88 4.18 -7.18
N PHE A 45 11.02 3.91 -6.54
CA PHE A 45 11.95 4.92 -6.04
C PHE A 45 13.23 5.01 -6.88
N GLN A 46 13.26 4.44 -8.09
CA GLN A 46 14.48 4.41 -8.93
C GLN A 46 15.06 5.80 -9.21
N SER A 47 14.23 6.84 -9.31
CA SER A 47 14.70 8.23 -9.46
C SER A 47 15.54 8.72 -8.28
N TYR A 48 15.39 8.09 -7.11
CA TYR A 48 16.17 8.41 -5.92
C TYR A 48 17.50 7.66 -5.86
N GLY A 49 17.73 6.58 -6.62
CA GLY A 49 18.90 5.71 -6.51
C GLY A 49 20.23 6.26 -7.07
N GLY A 50 20.38 7.57 -7.26
CA GLY A 50 21.64 8.20 -7.67
C GLY A 50 22.05 8.03 -9.15
N PHE A 51 21.43 7.12 -9.91
CA PHE A 51 21.67 7.01 -11.36
C PHE A 51 21.34 8.29 -12.13
N GLN A 52 20.37 9.07 -11.64
CA GLN A 52 20.01 10.38 -12.21
C GLN A 52 21.06 11.46 -11.93
N ASP A 53 21.78 11.38 -10.80
CA ASP A 53 22.87 12.31 -10.49
C ASP A 53 24.08 12.11 -11.41
N GLN A 54 24.29 10.87 -11.89
CA GLN A 54 25.38 10.53 -12.80
C GLN A 54 25.11 10.90 -14.27
N ARG A 55 23.85 11.13 -14.63
CA ARG A 55 23.43 11.58 -15.97
C ARG A 55 22.29 12.59 -15.82
N PRO A 56 22.59 13.86 -15.49
CA PRO A 56 21.59 14.89 -15.41
C PRO A 56 21.05 15.17 -16.82
N TYR A 57 20.04 14.43 -17.23
CA TYR A 57 19.22 14.84 -18.36
C TYR A 57 18.47 16.10 -17.92
N PRO A 58 18.42 17.16 -18.75
CA PRO A 58 17.56 18.31 -18.47
C PRO A 58 16.12 17.81 -18.21
N GLY A 59 15.65 17.93 -16.97
CA GLY A 59 14.35 17.43 -16.54
C GLY A 59 14.35 16.13 -15.72
N SER A 60 15.50 15.61 -15.27
CA SER A 60 15.50 14.52 -14.27
C SER A 60 14.91 15.02 -12.95
N LEU A 61 13.66 14.63 -12.67
CA LEU A 61 12.96 14.97 -11.43
C LEU A 61 13.07 13.82 -10.44
N LEU A 62 13.32 14.15 -9.17
CA LEU A 62 13.23 13.22 -8.05
C LEU A 62 11.76 12.83 -7.79
N THR A 63 11.26 11.88 -8.58
CA THR A 63 9.87 11.42 -8.54
C THR A 63 9.74 10.05 -7.87
N VAL A 64 8.59 9.82 -7.25
CA VAL A 64 8.15 8.50 -6.81
C VAL A 64 6.99 8.09 -7.69
N GLU A 65 7.08 6.91 -8.31
CA GLU A 65 6.01 6.37 -9.14
C GLU A 65 5.07 5.51 -8.29
N PHE A 66 3.78 5.81 -8.34
CA PHE A 66 2.74 5.00 -7.70
C PHE A 66 2.16 4.06 -8.75
N ARG A 67 2.21 2.75 -8.50
CA ARG A 67 1.83 1.69 -9.47
C ARG A 67 0.64 0.84 -9.00
N GLU A 68 -0.02 1.24 -7.92
CA GLU A 68 -1.15 0.51 -7.34
C GLU A 68 -2.50 0.87 -7.96
N ALA A 69 -2.52 1.78 -8.94
CA ALA A 69 -3.75 2.08 -9.64
C ALA A 69 -4.19 0.85 -10.43
N SER A 70 -5.30 0.22 -10.00
CA SER A 70 -6.07 -0.63 -10.90
C SER A 70 -6.45 0.25 -12.11
N GLY A 71 -5.97 -0.10 -13.31
CA GLY A 71 -6.21 0.68 -14.52
C GLY A 71 -7.67 1.13 -14.60
N SER A 72 -7.90 2.40 -14.93
CA SER A 72 -9.24 2.97 -14.90
C SER A 72 -9.46 4.01 -15.98
N VAL A 73 -10.63 3.94 -16.59
CA VAL A 73 -11.14 4.95 -17.52
C VAL A 73 -12.03 5.99 -16.81
N SER A 74 -12.27 5.84 -15.50
CA SER A 74 -13.08 6.81 -14.74
C SER A 74 -12.26 8.06 -14.43
N PRO A 75 -12.60 9.23 -14.99
CA PRO A 75 -11.86 10.46 -14.73
C PRO A 75 -11.92 10.85 -13.25
N THR A 76 -13.06 10.59 -12.60
CA THR A 76 -13.26 10.85 -11.17
C THR A 76 -12.34 9.98 -10.32
N TRP A 77 -12.22 8.69 -10.62
CA TRP A 77 -11.30 7.81 -9.89
C TRP A 77 -9.85 8.24 -10.10
N THR A 78 -9.44 8.47 -11.34
CA THR A 78 -8.08 8.90 -11.67
C THR A 78 -7.72 10.20 -10.94
N ALA A 79 -8.63 11.17 -10.92
CA ALA A 79 -8.44 12.42 -10.17
C ALA A 79 -8.37 12.19 -8.65
N THR A 80 -9.20 11.31 -8.10
CA THR A 80 -9.16 10.97 -6.67
C THR A 80 -7.87 10.27 -6.29
N TYR A 81 -7.42 9.29 -7.07
CA TYR A 81 -6.16 8.59 -6.85
C TYR A 81 -4.97 9.56 -6.91
N ALA A 82 -4.92 10.45 -7.91
CA ALA A 82 -3.90 11.47 -8.00
C ALA A 82 -3.88 12.41 -6.78
N ARG A 83 -5.06 12.79 -6.25
CA ARG A 83 -5.17 13.58 -5.01
C ARG A 83 -4.65 12.82 -3.79
N ILE A 84 -4.85 11.51 -3.71
CA ILE A 84 -4.30 10.67 -2.64
C ILE A 84 -2.77 10.70 -2.71
N CYS A 85 -2.18 10.37 -3.88
CA CYS A 85 -0.74 10.33 -4.06
C CYS A 85 -0.08 11.67 -3.68
N VAL A 86 -0.56 12.78 -4.25
CA VAL A 86 -0.04 14.13 -3.95
C VAL A 86 -0.31 14.53 -2.50
N GLY A 87 -1.47 14.12 -1.97
CA GLY A 87 -1.90 14.39 -0.61
C GLY A 87 -0.96 13.81 0.45
N ILE A 88 -0.48 12.58 0.25
CA ILE A 88 0.50 11.92 1.12
C ILE A 88 1.79 12.75 1.21
N PHE A 89 2.35 13.18 0.08
CA PHE A 89 3.56 14.03 0.07
C PHE A 89 3.30 15.39 0.69
N LYS A 90 2.15 15.99 0.41
CA LYS A 90 1.79 17.29 0.98
C LYS A 90 1.72 17.20 2.50
N PHE A 91 1.09 16.15 3.04
CA PHE A 91 1.08 15.88 4.48
C PHE A 91 2.50 15.73 5.02
N ALA A 92 3.32 14.87 4.41
CA ALA A 92 4.69 14.62 4.87
C ALA A 92 5.54 15.89 4.90
N ARG A 93 5.32 16.82 3.97
CA ARG A 93 6.05 18.10 3.90
C ARG A 93 5.62 19.12 4.95
N VAL A 94 4.35 19.12 5.35
CA VAL A 94 3.76 20.23 6.16
C VAL A 94 3.32 19.81 7.55
N ALA A 95 3.21 18.51 7.84
CA ALA A 95 2.82 18.04 9.15
C ALA A 95 3.87 18.42 10.21
N SER A 96 3.41 18.80 11.40
CA SER A 96 4.31 18.86 12.55
C SER A 96 4.85 17.46 12.84
N ARG A 97 6.00 17.41 13.50
CA ARG A 97 6.61 16.13 13.91
C ARG A 97 5.63 15.29 14.73
N GLU A 98 4.92 15.91 15.66
CA GLU A 98 3.96 15.25 16.56
C GLU A 98 2.80 14.66 15.76
N ARG A 99 2.27 15.41 14.78
CA ARG A 99 1.19 14.94 13.91
C ARG A 99 1.66 13.81 13.00
N PHE A 100 2.86 13.93 12.43
CA PHE A 100 3.45 12.88 11.59
C PHE A 100 3.58 11.57 12.37
N TRP A 101 4.18 11.62 13.56
CA TRP A 101 4.37 10.45 14.40
C TRP A 101 3.05 9.86 14.92
N ALA A 102 2.04 10.69 15.21
CA ALA A 102 0.73 10.19 15.61
C ALA A 102 0.10 9.27 14.54
N VAL A 103 0.24 9.63 13.26
CA VAL A 103 -0.24 8.79 12.15
C VAL A 103 0.54 7.49 12.06
N ILE A 104 1.88 7.54 12.16
CA ILE A 104 2.74 6.36 12.14
C ILE A 104 2.39 5.39 13.27
N VAL A 105 2.20 5.88 14.50
CA VAL A 105 1.85 5.05 15.66
C VAL A 105 0.48 4.38 15.48
N ARG A 106 -0.50 5.09 14.90
CA ARG A 106 -1.82 4.52 14.59
C ARG A 106 -1.73 3.42 13.52
N LEU A 107 -0.93 3.63 12.47
CA LEU A 107 -0.66 2.61 11.45
C LEU A 107 0.01 1.36 12.06
N ALA A 108 1.04 1.54 12.90
CA ALA A 108 1.71 0.43 13.58
C ALA A 108 0.77 -0.33 14.54
N SER A 109 -0.10 0.40 15.25
CA SER A 109 -1.10 -0.21 16.13
C SER A 109 -2.13 -1.02 15.33
N ALA A 110 -2.53 -0.50 14.16
CA ALA A 110 -3.46 -1.16 13.25
C ALA A 110 -2.87 -2.44 12.64
N GLU A 111 -1.62 -2.39 12.19
CA GLU A 111 -0.88 -3.55 11.69
C GLU A 111 -0.77 -4.62 12.79
N LYS A 112 -0.34 -4.23 14.00
CA LYS A 112 -0.24 -5.17 15.12
C LYS A 112 -1.57 -5.84 15.44
N ALA A 113 -2.65 -5.06 15.53
CA ALA A 113 -3.97 -5.62 15.79
C ALA A 113 -4.40 -6.61 14.69
N ALA A 114 -4.11 -6.31 13.42
CA ALA A 114 -4.38 -7.23 12.31
C ALA A 114 -3.57 -8.53 12.41
N MET A 115 -2.28 -8.44 12.77
CA MET A 115 -1.43 -9.62 13.01
C MET A 115 -1.93 -10.47 14.18
N ASP A 116 -2.42 -9.83 15.24
CA ASP A 116 -2.96 -10.49 16.43
C ASP A 116 -4.41 -10.99 16.23
N GLY A 117 -5.02 -10.77 15.06
CA GLY A 117 -6.42 -11.12 14.79
C GLY A 117 -7.43 -10.32 15.62
N LEU A 118 -7.02 -9.17 16.16
CA LEU A 118 -7.83 -8.32 17.01
C LEU A 118 -8.64 -7.31 16.18
N PRO A 119 -9.85 -6.97 16.61
CA PRO A 119 -10.63 -5.94 15.96
C PRO A 119 -9.91 -4.59 16.06
N ASN A 120 -9.77 -3.90 14.92
CA ASN A 120 -9.20 -2.58 14.85
C ASN A 120 -10.07 -1.65 14.00
N LYS A 121 -10.26 -0.43 14.49
CA LYS A 121 -11.10 0.59 13.84
C LYS A 121 -10.32 1.51 12.89
N TYR A 122 -8.98 1.46 12.94
CA TYR A 122 -8.13 2.32 12.13
C TYR A 122 -7.81 1.65 10.80
N ASP A 123 -8.44 2.13 9.73
CA ASP A 123 -8.31 1.62 8.37
C ASP A 123 -7.79 2.71 7.40
N ILE A 124 -7.83 2.45 6.09
CA ILE A 124 -7.38 3.42 5.09
C ILE A 124 -8.17 4.72 5.14
N ILE A 125 -9.47 4.67 5.46
CA ILE A 125 -10.34 5.85 5.48
C ILE A 125 -9.92 6.74 6.63
N SER A 126 -9.70 6.14 7.80
CA SER A 126 -9.15 6.80 8.98
C SER A 126 -7.77 7.43 8.69
N ALA A 127 -6.90 6.68 8.00
CA ALA A 127 -5.59 7.19 7.61
C ALA A 127 -5.68 8.39 6.67
N LEU A 128 -6.53 8.34 5.63
CA LEU A 128 -6.73 9.46 4.72
C LEU A 128 -7.28 10.70 5.42
N GLN A 129 -8.20 10.54 6.37
CA GLN A 129 -8.72 11.63 7.20
C GLN A 129 -7.61 12.28 8.03
N ASP A 130 -6.73 11.48 8.64
CA ASP A 130 -5.57 11.98 9.41
C ASP A 130 -4.56 12.76 8.55
N LEU A 131 -4.41 12.36 7.28
CA LEU A 131 -3.62 13.10 6.28
C LEU A 131 -4.31 14.41 5.84
N GLY A 132 -5.58 14.63 6.21
CA GLY A 132 -6.41 15.78 5.81
C GLY A 132 -7.10 15.59 4.46
N LEU A 133 -7.16 14.36 3.95
CA LEU A 133 -7.72 13.99 2.65
C LEU A 133 -9.20 13.61 2.76
N TRP A 134 -10.02 14.50 3.35
CA TRP A 134 -11.44 14.27 3.61
C TRP A 134 -12.25 13.95 2.35
N GLY A 135 -12.01 14.66 1.24
CA GLY A 135 -12.71 14.43 -0.03
C GLY A 135 -12.42 13.03 -0.61
N PRO A 136 -11.14 12.66 -0.81
CA PRO A 136 -10.78 11.29 -1.18
C PRO A 136 -11.28 10.22 -0.22
N ALA A 137 -11.24 10.46 1.09
CA ALA A 137 -11.75 9.54 2.10
C ALA A 137 -13.25 9.28 1.93
N ALA A 138 -14.06 10.35 1.84
CA ALA A 138 -15.51 10.24 1.63
C ALA A 138 -15.85 9.54 0.31
N PHE A 139 -15.11 9.83 -0.76
CA PHE A 139 -15.28 9.16 -2.06
C PHE A 139 -15.02 7.65 -1.96
N LEU A 140 -13.96 7.24 -1.27
CA LEU A 140 -13.64 5.83 -1.07
C LEU A 140 -14.66 5.13 -0.18
N GLU A 141 -15.11 5.78 0.89
CA GLU A 141 -16.11 5.25 1.80
C GLU A 141 -17.45 4.97 1.09
N GLU A 142 -17.92 5.90 0.24
CA GLU A 142 -19.11 5.69 -0.58
C GLU A 142 -18.95 4.48 -1.51
N ARG A 143 -17.77 4.38 -2.15
CA ARG A 143 -17.49 3.31 -3.10
C ARG A 143 -17.41 1.95 -2.41
N LEU A 144 -16.79 1.90 -1.23
CA LEU A 144 -16.74 0.70 -0.38
C LEU A 144 -18.12 0.26 0.08
N ARG A 145 -19.01 1.21 0.38
CA ARG A 145 -20.40 0.88 0.71
C ARG A 145 -21.14 0.26 -0.48
N SER A 146 -20.86 0.72 -1.69
CA SER A 146 -21.48 0.19 -2.91
C SER A 146 -20.91 -1.17 -3.36
N ASP A 147 -19.65 -1.45 -3.02
CA ASP A 147 -18.92 -2.65 -3.42
C ASP A 147 -17.82 -2.96 -2.38
N PRO A 148 -18.17 -3.71 -1.31
CA PRO A 148 -17.27 -3.95 -0.17
C PRO A 148 -16.02 -4.76 -0.51
N LEU A 149 -16.07 -5.58 -1.57
CA LEU A 149 -14.97 -6.44 -2.00
C LEU A 149 -14.08 -5.80 -3.07
N ARG A 150 -14.39 -4.56 -3.48
CA ARG A 150 -13.69 -3.87 -4.57
C ARG A 150 -12.20 -3.67 -4.34
N PHE A 151 -11.81 -3.51 -3.08
CA PHE A 151 -10.43 -3.24 -2.72
C PHE A 151 -9.81 -4.47 -2.06
N TRP A 152 -8.59 -4.78 -2.46
CA TRP A 152 -7.83 -5.95 -1.99
C TRP A 152 -7.42 -5.86 -0.52
N TYR A 153 -7.65 -4.72 0.14
CA TYR A 153 -7.40 -4.53 1.56
C TYR A 153 -8.73 -4.42 2.33
N PRO A 154 -8.88 -5.10 3.47
CA PRO A 154 -10.09 -4.99 4.28
C PRO A 154 -10.26 -3.56 4.80
N THR A 155 -11.48 -3.02 4.71
CA THR A 155 -11.85 -1.77 5.37
C THR A 155 -13.00 -2.01 6.32
N ARG A 156 -13.22 -1.09 7.26
CA ARG A 156 -14.27 -1.20 8.27
C ARG A 156 -15.67 -1.45 7.68
N ALA A 157 -15.94 -0.92 6.48
CA ALA A 157 -17.21 -1.14 5.77
C ALA A 157 -17.54 -2.63 5.54
N VAL A 158 -16.51 -3.49 5.47
CA VAL A 158 -16.66 -4.94 5.28
C VAL A 158 -16.96 -5.66 6.61
N TYR A 159 -16.47 -5.14 7.74
CA TYR A 159 -16.57 -5.79 9.06
C TYR A 159 -17.84 -5.45 9.83
N ASP A 160 -18.41 -4.25 9.64
CA ASP A 160 -19.57 -3.82 10.41
C ASP A 160 -20.91 -4.39 9.87
N ASN A 161 -20.95 -5.08 8.71
CA ASN A 161 -22.20 -5.70 8.22
C ASN A 161 -22.15 -7.11 7.60
N ASP A 162 -21.27 -7.51 6.68
CA ASP A 162 -21.69 -8.59 5.74
C ASP A 162 -20.60 -9.58 5.28
N ILE A 163 -19.66 -10.04 6.10
CA ILE A 163 -18.86 -11.22 5.69
C ILE A 163 -19.74 -12.49 5.67
N ALA A 164 -20.72 -12.60 6.57
CA ALA A 164 -21.66 -13.72 6.59
C ALA A 164 -22.67 -13.64 5.41
N CYS A 165 -23.20 -12.46 5.08
CA CYS A 165 -24.12 -12.30 3.96
C CYS A 165 -23.43 -12.33 2.60
N ALA A 166 -22.22 -11.79 2.46
CA ALA A 166 -21.46 -11.89 1.21
C ALA A 166 -21.09 -13.35 0.86
N ARG A 167 -20.82 -14.17 1.89
CA ARG A 167 -20.64 -15.64 1.73
C ARG A 167 -21.96 -16.34 1.41
N ALA A 168 -23.09 -15.90 1.99
CA ALA A 168 -24.40 -16.48 1.74
C ALA A 168 -24.99 -16.13 0.35
N MET A 169 -24.52 -15.06 -0.31
CA MET A 169 -24.99 -14.65 -1.65
C MET A 169 -24.30 -15.38 -2.81
N HIS A 170 -23.23 -16.15 -2.56
CA HIS A 170 -22.56 -17.01 -3.55
C HIS A 170 -22.37 -18.45 -3.03
N PRO A 171 -23.46 -19.20 -2.79
CA PRO A 171 -23.38 -20.58 -2.28
C PRO A 171 -22.77 -21.57 -3.29
N GLU A 172 -22.58 -21.18 -4.56
CA GLU A 172 -22.02 -22.05 -5.59
C GLU A 172 -20.48 -22.10 -5.62
N GLN A 173 -19.80 -21.34 -4.75
CA GLN A 173 -18.35 -21.43 -4.59
C GLN A 173 -17.93 -22.42 -3.48
N GLU A 174 -18.87 -23.14 -2.86
CA GLU A 174 -18.61 -23.97 -1.67
C GLU A 174 -18.16 -25.41 -1.94
N ASN A 175 -18.05 -25.87 -3.20
CA ASN A 175 -17.77 -27.29 -3.48
C ASN A 175 -16.39 -27.67 -4.03
N ASP A 176 -15.45 -26.75 -4.20
CA ASP A 176 -14.11 -27.09 -4.73
C ASP A 176 -12.95 -26.96 -3.71
N HIS A 177 -13.23 -26.75 -2.42
CA HIS A 177 -12.17 -26.57 -1.40
C HIS A 177 -12.28 -27.51 -0.19
N ALA A 178 -12.82 -28.72 -0.38
CA ALA A 178 -12.71 -29.81 0.60
C ALA A 178 -11.45 -30.65 0.34
N SER A 179 -10.28 -30.01 0.31
CA SER A 179 -8.95 -30.59 0.60
C SER A 179 -7.92 -29.51 0.30
N ASP A 180 -7.51 -28.80 1.34
CA ASP A 180 -6.08 -28.63 1.66
C ASP A 180 -5.94 -27.65 2.82
N GLU A 181 -5.33 -28.15 3.89
CA GLU A 181 -4.87 -27.38 5.03
C GLU A 181 -3.93 -26.26 4.54
N TRP A 182 -4.29 -25.02 4.83
CA TRP A 182 -3.48 -23.85 4.51
C TRP A 182 -2.23 -23.79 5.39
N SER A 183 -1.21 -24.51 4.95
CA SER A 183 0.19 -24.24 5.28
C SER A 183 0.63 -22.97 4.53
N LEU A 184 1.27 -22.04 5.23
CA LEU A 184 1.84 -20.81 4.63
C LEU A 184 2.79 -21.16 3.47
N PRO A 185 2.74 -20.48 2.30
CA PRO A 185 3.46 -20.95 1.12
C PRO A 185 4.98 -20.75 1.29
N THR A 186 5.70 -21.85 1.13
CA THR A 186 7.14 -21.85 0.87
C THR A 186 7.33 -21.52 -0.61
N VAL A 187 8.16 -20.52 -0.91
CA VAL A 187 8.50 -20.12 -2.28
C VAL A 187 9.40 -21.18 -2.92
N VAL A 188 8.89 -21.92 -3.90
CA VAL A 188 9.71 -22.65 -4.89
C VAL A 188 9.02 -22.57 -6.26
N GLY A 189 9.83 -22.36 -7.30
CA GLY A 189 9.46 -21.95 -8.66
C GLY A 189 8.31 -22.72 -9.33
N GLY A 190 7.48 -21.97 -10.05
CA GLY A 190 6.41 -22.45 -10.90
C GLY A 190 5.77 -21.26 -11.63
N GLU A 191 5.43 -21.44 -12.90
CA GLU A 191 5.08 -20.39 -13.87
C GLU A 191 3.83 -19.56 -13.51
N TRP A 192 3.81 -18.30 -13.95
CA TRP A 192 2.68 -17.38 -13.81
C TRP A 192 1.47 -17.87 -14.64
N PRO A 193 0.23 -17.83 -14.10
CA PRO A 193 -0.97 -18.11 -14.90
C PRO A 193 -1.20 -17.02 -15.97
N PRO A 194 -1.82 -17.36 -17.12
CA PRO A 194 -1.98 -16.43 -18.22
C PRO A 194 -2.92 -15.28 -17.87
N ALA A 195 -2.59 -14.09 -18.35
CA ALA A 195 -3.40 -12.89 -18.20
C ALA A 195 -4.80 -13.11 -18.78
N HIS A 196 -5.84 -12.90 -17.97
CA HIS A 196 -7.21 -12.82 -18.46
C HIS A 196 -7.41 -11.59 -19.34
N PRO A 197 -8.29 -11.68 -20.36
CA PRO A 197 -8.38 -10.69 -21.41
C PRO A 197 -9.05 -9.41 -20.94
N SER A 198 -8.46 -8.31 -21.36
CA SER A 198 -8.88 -6.92 -21.16
C SER A 198 -10.28 -6.67 -21.73
N PHE A 199 -11.10 -5.94 -20.97
CA PHE A 199 -12.21 -5.13 -21.49
C PHE A 199 -11.93 -3.65 -21.20
#